data_AF-A0A4U6D618-F1
#
_entry.id   AF-A0A4U6D618-F1
#
_cell.length_a   1.000
_cell.length_b   1.000
_cell.length_c   1.000
_cell.angle_alpha   90.00
_cell.angle_beta   90.00
_cell.angle_gamma   90.00
#
_symmetry.space_group_name_H-M   'P 1'
#
loop_
_entity.id
_entity.type
_entity.pdbx_description
1 polymer ?
#
loop_
_entity_poly.entity_id
_entity_poly.type
_entity_poly.pdbx_seq_one_letter_code
_entity_poly.pdbx_strand_id
1 'polypeptide(L)'
;MSYGKMIAVTGLGSHLLFLFIFTIVHFIRPDKSVLASFVSEYALGEYGWLMTLGFLFIGVGAICLIIGLFSSMKPSKTAAITLCIWCIGTFTFSVFPTDLPGDRPTTEGLIHGLSALFALLNLSVAMIAWGFTFDKYDNWRHMAKLSWFFGAISTALFIGFLLSAPQLRGLTERILIILDITWIILVIRKLYTIEITSSLNSKPSI
;
A
#
# COMPACT_ATOMS: atom_id res chain seq x y z
N MET A 1 -6.90 7.75 -24.17
CA MET A 1 -5.90 7.12 -23.27
C MET A 1 -6.24 5.63 -23.22
N SER A 2 -5.28 4.69 -23.31
CA SER A 2 -5.61 3.25 -23.17
C SER A 2 -6.15 2.97 -21.77
N TYR A 3 -6.98 1.94 -21.63
CA TYR A 3 -7.55 1.52 -20.35
C TYR A 3 -6.45 1.23 -19.29
N GLY A 4 -5.36 0.58 -19.69
CA GLY A 4 -4.20 0.33 -18.83
C GLY A 4 -3.51 1.61 -18.34
N LYS A 5 -3.39 2.64 -19.19
CA LYS A 5 -2.86 3.96 -18.77
C LYS A 5 -3.77 4.63 -17.74
N MET A 6 -5.09 4.58 -17.93
CA MET A 6 -6.03 5.15 -16.97
C MET A 6 -5.90 4.48 -15.60
N ILE A 7 -5.80 3.14 -15.57
CA ILE A 7 -5.60 2.38 -14.33
C ILE A 7 -4.30 2.80 -13.65
N ALA A 8 -3.19 2.89 -14.39
CA ALA A 8 -1.90 3.24 -13.79
C ALA A 8 -1.86 4.69 -13.28
N VAL A 9 -2.44 5.65 -14.02
CA VAL A 9 -2.54 7.05 -13.58
C VAL A 9 -3.43 7.18 -12.34
N THR A 10 -4.58 6.50 -12.33
CA THR A 10 -5.49 6.51 -11.17
C THR A 10 -4.80 5.90 -9.96
N GLY A 11 -4.17 4.74 -10.13
CA GLY A 11 -3.42 4.08 -9.07
C GLY A 11 -2.30 4.96 -8.51
N LEU A 12 -1.52 5.62 -9.37
CA LEU A 12 -0.46 6.52 -8.94
C LEU A 12 -1.02 7.74 -8.21
N GLY A 13 -2.04 8.38 -8.79
CA GLY A 13 -2.72 9.54 -8.21
C GLY A 13 -3.26 9.25 -6.82
N SER A 14 -3.93 8.11 -6.62
CA SER A 14 -4.48 7.74 -5.33
C SER A 14 -3.40 7.56 -4.25
N HIS A 15 -2.29 6.88 -4.56
CA HIS A 15 -1.21 6.72 -3.58
C HIS A 15 -0.49 8.04 -3.27
N LEU A 16 -0.35 8.93 -4.26
CA LEU A 16 0.22 10.26 -4.05
C LEU A 16 -0.71 11.15 -3.20
N LEU A 17 -2.03 11.07 -3.42
CA LEU A 17 -3.02 11.76 -2.59
C LEU A 17 -3.03 11.22 -1.16
N PHE A 18 -2.90 9.91 -0.98
CA PHE A 18 -2.68 9.33 0.34
C PHE A 18 -1.43 9.92 1.00
N LEU A 19 -0.27 9.92 0.32
CA LEU A 19 0.96 10.49 0.89
C LEU A 19 0.82 11.97 1.24
N PHE A 20 0.14 12.74 0.41
CA PHE A 20 -0.14 14.15 0.67
C PHE A 20 -0.98 14.35 1.94
N ILE A 21 -2.10 13.63 2.07
CA ILE A 21 -2.94 13.65 3.27
C ILE A 21 -2.15 13.16 4.48
N PHE A 22 -1.50 12.00 4.35
CA PHE A 22 -0.64 11.41 5.37
C PHE A 22 0.39 12.41 5.87
N THR A 23 1.03 13.20 5.01
CA THR A 23 1.96 14.25 5.43
C THR A 23 1.24 15.41 6.12
N ILE A 24 0.16 15.94 5.55
CA ILE A 24 -0.55 17.10 6.11
C ILE A 24 -1.11 16.83 7.49
N VAL A 25 -1.68 15.64 7.73
CA VAL A 25 -2.31 15.34 9.02
C VAL A 25 -1.33 15.47 10.19
N HIS A 26 -0.02 15.25 9.98
CA HIS A 26 1.01 15.45 11.01
C HIS A 26 1.25 16.91 11.38
N PHE A 27 0.96 17.85 10.48
CA PHE A 27 1.08 19.29 10.75
C PHE A 27 -0.17 19.85 11.43
N ILE A 28 -1.35 19.36 11.05
CA ILE A 28 -2.62 19.84 11.61
C ILE A 28 -3.05 19.10 12.89
N ARG A 29 -2.40 17.97 13.21
CA ARG A 29 -2.64 17.18 14.44
C ARG A 29 -1.38 17.03 15.29
N PRO A 30 -0.80 18.14 15.80
CA PRO A 30 0.36 18.08 16.70
C PRO A 30 0.03 17.45 18.06
N ASP A 31 -1.26 17.25 18.38
CA ASP A 31 -1.73 16.52 19.56
C ASP A 31 -1.38 15.02 19.50
N LYS A 32 -1.12 14.49 18.31
CA LYS A 32 -0.74 13.09 18.10
C LYS A 32 0.79 12.95 18.05
N SER A 33 1.32 12.01 18.81
CA SER A 33 2.76 11.75 18.83
C SER A 33 3.17 11.00 17.56
N VAL A 34 4.08 11.57 16.77
CA VAL A 34 4.69 10.90 15.60
C VAL A 34 5.39 9.59 16.01
N LEU A 35 5.92 9.53 17.23
CA LEU A 35 6.66 8.37 17.73
C LEU A 35 5.75 7.26 18.24
N ALA A 36 4.69 7.62 18.96
CA ALA A 36 3.88 6.65 19.69
C ALA A 36 2.52 6.36 19.04
N SER A 37 1.84 7.38 18.50
CA SER A 37 0.49 7.22 17.95
C SER A 37 0.53 6.50 16.62
N PHE A 38 -0.35 5.51 16.45
CA PHE A 38 -0.53 4.86 15.16
C PHE A 38 -1.04 5.84 14.11
N VAL A 39 -0.80 5.53 12.85
CA VAL A 39 -1.30 6.30 11.70
C VAL A 39 -2.83 6.30 11.66
N SER A 40 -3.47 5.20 12.08
CA SER A 40 -4.93 5.11 12.20
C SER A 40 -5.54 6.06 13.23
N GLU A 41 -4.80 6.46 14.27
CA GLU A 41 -5.31 7.41 15.27
C GLU A 41 -5.52 8.82 14.70
N TYR A 42 -4.89 9.15 13.57
CA TYR A 42 -5.14 10.41 12.86
C TYR A 42 -6.52 10.44 12.20
N ALA A 43 -7.22 9.30 12.13
CA ALA A 43 -8.62 9.22 11.70
C ALA A 43 -9.64 9.53 12.81
N LEU A 44 -9.18 9.83 14.02
CA LEU A 44 -10.05 10.17 15.16
C LEU A 44 -10.11 11.68 15.39
N GLY A 45 -11.29 12.18 15.82
CA GLY A 45 -11.51 13.59 16.17
C GLY A 45 -11.83 14.49 14.98
N GLU A 46 -11.71 15.81 15.19
CA GLU A 46 -12.21 16.86 14.28
C GLU A 46 -11.71 16.74 12.82
N TYR A 47 -10.42 16.44 12.64
CA TYR A 47 -9.81 16.28 11.31
C TYR A 47 -9.69 14.82 10.86
N GLY A 48 -10.35 13.89 11.57
CA GLY A 48 -10.23 12.45 11.32
C GLY A 48 -10.64 12.02 9.92
N TRP A 49 -11.64 12.69 9.36
CA TRP A 49 -12.14 12.42 8.01
C TRP A 49 -11.09 12.55 6.92
N LEU A 50 -10.06 13.41 7.10
CA LEU A 50 -8.96 13.55 6.15
C LEU A 50 -8.19 12.22 6.05
N MET A 51 -7.84 11.64 7.19
CA MET A 51 -7.10 10.39 7.22
C MET A 51 -7.96 9.22 6.70
N THR A 52 -9.25 9.19 7.02
CA THR A 52 -10.21 8.24 6.42
C THR A 52 -10.22 8.34 4.90
N LEU A 53 -10.24 9.56 4.34
CA LEU A 53 -10.14 9.78 2.89
C LEU A 53 -8.80 9.28 2.33
N GLY A 54 -7.70 9.50 3.06
CA GLY A 54 -6.39 8.94 2.75
C GLY A 54 -6.43 7.41 2.63
N PHE A 55 -7.04 6.73 3.59
CA PHE A 55 -7.18 5.27 3.55
C PHE A 55 -8.01 4.79 2.36
N LEU A 56 -9.12 5.46 2.06
CA LEU A 56 -9.92 5.17 0.87
C LEU A 56 -9.11 5.32 -0.43
N PHE A 57 -8.24 6.32 -0.52
CA PHE A 57 -7.33 6.46 -1.67
C PHE A 57 -6.35 5.29 -1.77
N ILE A 58 -5.76 4.80 -0.67
CA ILE A 58 -4.93 3.58 -0.74
C ILE A 58 -5.77 2.41 -1.26
N GLY A 59 -7.00 2.23 -0.79
CA GLY A 59 -7.91 1.20 -1.28
C GLY A 59 -8.13 1.28 -2.79
N VAL A 60 -8.49 2.44 -3.32
CA VAL A 60 -8.64 2.65 -4.77
C VAL A 60 -7.35 2.32 -5.51
N GLY A 61 -6.21 2.77 -4.98
CA GLY A 61 -4.89 2.46 -5.52
C GLY A 61 -4.58 0.95 -5.55
N ALA A 62 -4.99 0.21 -4.51
CA ALA A 62 -4.82 -1.22 -4.40
C ALA A 62 -5.59 -1.99 -5.48
N ILE A 63 -6.83 -1.60 -5.77
CA ILE A 63 -7.61 -2.16 -6.88
C ILE A 63 -6.90 -1.90 -8.21
N CYS A 64 -6.46 -0.66 -8.45
CA CYS A 64 -5.74 -0.33 -9.68
C CYS A 64 -4.47 -1.17 -9.86
N LEU A 65 -3.72 -1.39 -8.77
CA LEU A 65 -2.52 -2.23 -8.78
C LEU A 65 -2.85 -3.69 -9.15
N ILE A 66 -3.88 -4.28 -8.53
CA ILE A 66 -4.33 -5.65 -8.83
C ILE A 66 -4.74 -5.76 -10.30
N ILE A 67 -5.63 -4.89 -10.77
CA ILE A 67 -6.13 -4.93 -12.15
C ILE A 67 -4.96 -4.78 -13.13
N GLY A 68 -4.07 -3.82 -12.90
CA GLY A 68 -2.92 -3.59 -13.77
C GLY A 68 -1.96 -4.78 -13.84
N LEU A 69 -1.64 -5.38 -12.70
CA LEU A 69 -0.77 -6.56 -12.63
C LEU A 69 -1.42 -7.80 -13.24
N PHE A 70 -2.67 -8.10 -12.90
CA PHE A 70 -3.37 -9.30 -13.37
C PHE A 70 -3.70 -9.22 -14.87
N SER A 71 -3.86 -8.01 -15.42
CA SER A 71 -4.03 -7.81 -16.86
C SER A 71 -2.71 -7.93 -17.64
N SER A 72 -1.56 -7.72 -16.98
CA SER A 72 -0.24 -7.70 -17.62
C SER A 72 0.47 -9.05 -17.59
N MET A 73 0.18 -9.89 -16.59
CA MET A 73 0.88 -11.16 -16.39
C MET A 73 0.09 -12.14 -15.54
N LYS A 74 0.48 -13.42 -15.60
CA LYS A 74 -0.16 -14.48 -14.81
C LYS A 74 0.59 -14.67 -13.47
N PRO A 75 0.01 -14.28 -12.33
CA PRO A 75 0.65 -14.46 -11.03
C PRO A 75 0.73 -15.94 -10.62
N SER A 76 1.67 -16.24 -9.71
CA SER A 76 1.58 -17.47 -8.91
C SER A 76 0.37 -17.40 -7.96
N LYS A 77 -0.10 -18.55 -7.47
CA LYS A 77 -1.21 -18.59 -6.50
C LYS A 77 -0.91 -17.74 -5.26
N THR A 78 0.29 -17.88 -4.71
CA THR A 78 0.73 -17.10 -3.55
C THR A 78 0.71 -15.60 -3.83
N ALA A 79 1.30 -15.16 -4.95
CA ALA A 79 1.35 -13.74 -5.32
C ALA A 79 -0.04 -13.13 -5.50
N ALA A 80 -0.98 -13.89 -6.09
CA ALA A 80 -2.36 -13.44 -6.24
C ALA A 80 -3.07 -13.35 -4.87
N ILE A 81 -3.01 -14.41 -4.06
CA ILE A 81 -3.72 -14.49 -2.79
C ILE A 81 -3.25 -13.41 -1.83
N THR A 82 -1.94 -13.23 -1.64
CA THR A 82 -1.42 -12.26 -0.67
C THR A 82 -1.72 -10.83 -1.09
N LEU A 83 -1.61 -10.51 -2.38
CA LEU A 83 -1.97 -9.18 -2.88
C LEU A 83 -3.48 -8.91 -2.73
N CYS A 84 -4.33 -9.92 -2.96
CA CYS A 84 -5.77 -9.80 -2.74
C CYS A 84 -6.11 -9.62 -1.25
N ILE A 85 -5.46 -10.36 -0.34
CA ILE A 85 -5.65 -10.19 1.12
C ILE A 85 -5.23 -8.78 1.54
N TRP A 86 -4.10 -8.28 1.04
CA TRP A 86 -3.69 -6.91 1.29
C TRP A 86 -4.73 -5.89 0.82
N CYS A 87 -5.25 -6.04 -0.40
CA CYS A 87 -6.27 -5.13 -0.93
C CYS A 87 -7.57 -5.17 -0.11
N ILE A 88 -8.06 -6.37 0.22
CA ILE A 88 -9.26 -6.55 1.05
C ILE A 88 -9.02 -5.93 2.44
N GLY A 89 -7.91 -6.25 3.09
CA GLY A 89 -7.56 -5.68 4.40
C GLY A 89 -7.48 -4.15 4.37
N THR A 90 -6.93 -3.59 3.28
CA THR A 90 -6.86 -2.14 3.05
C THR A 90 -8.25 -1.51 3.01
N PHE A 91 -9.18 -2.06 2.23
CA PHE A 91 -10.55 -1.56 2.21
C PHE A 91 -11.23 -1.72 3.56
N THR A 92 -11.07 -2.87 4.21
CA THR A 92 -11.70 -3.14 5.49
C THR A 92 -11.25 -2.13 6.55
N PHE A 93 -9.94 -1.94 6.78
CA PHE A 93 -9.53 -0.94 7.78
C PHE A 93 -9.88 0.50 7.38
N SER A 94 -10.08 0.79 6.09
CA SER A 94 -10.47 2.14 5.63
C SER A 94 -11.90 2.52 6.04
N VAL A 95 -12.78 1.54 6.21
CA VAL A 95 -14.22 1.78 6.49
C VAL A 95 -14.61 1.48 7.94
N PHE A 96 -13.86 0.63 8.63
CA PHE A 96 -14.07 0.38 10.05
C PHE A 96 -13.24 1.35 10.89
N PRO A 97 -13.84 2.10 11.84
CA PRO A 97 -13.10 3.02 12.68
C PRO A 97 -12.18 2.27 13.65
N THR A 98 -11.04 2.88 13.98
CA THR A 98 -10.19 2.40 15.08
C THR A 98 -10.72 2.89 16.43
N ASP A 99 -10.37 2.21 17.51
CA ASP A 99 -10.73 2.65 18.87
C ASP A 99 -9.85 3.81 19.34
N LEU A 100 -10.38 4.58 20.30
CA LEU A 100 -9.59 5.58 21.02
C LEU A 100 -8.53 4.87 21.89
N PRO A 101 -7.28 5.38 21.94
CA PRO A 101 -6.25 4.82 22.82
C PRO A 101 -6.70 4.83 24.29
N GLY A 102 -6.67 3.66 24.92
CA GLY A 102 -7.05 3.48 26.33
C GLY A 102 -8.49 3.04 26.56
N ASP A 103 -9.35 3.08 25.53
CA ASP A 103 -10.71 2.57 25.63
C ASP A 103 -10.73 1.03 25.56
N ARG A 104 -11.87 0.44 25.97
CA ARG A 104 -12.10 -1.00 25.81
C ARG A 104 -12.23 -1.32 24.31
N PRO A 105 -11.59 -2.39 23.80
CA PRO A 105 -11.69 -2.75 22.40
C PRO A 105 -13.14 -2.99 21.96
N THR A 106 -13.54 -2.37 20.86
CA THR A 106 -14.83 -2.61 20.19
C THR A 106 -14.68 -3.66 19.09
N THR A 107 -15.80 -4.17 18.56
CA THR A 107 -15.75 -5.10 17.42
C THR A 107 -15.20 -4.40 16.18
N GLU A 108 -15.59 -3.15 15.94
CA GLU A 108 -15.12 -2.31 14.84
C GLU A 108 -13.61 -2.06 14.93
N GLY A 109 -13.12 -1.68 16.11
CA GLY A 109 -11.70 -1.46 16.34
C GLY A 109 -10.87 -2.75 16.19
N LEU A 110 -11.40 -3.90 16.61
CA LEU A 110 -10.77 -5.20 16.35
C LEU A 110 -10.72 -5.53 14.86
N ILE A 111 -11.81 -5.29 14.11
CA ILE A 111 -11.84 -5.48 12.65
C ILE A 111 -10.81 -4.56 11.98
N HIS A 112 -10.75 -3.28 12.37
CA HIS A 112 -9.77 -2.33 11.86
C HIS A 112 -8.34 -2.81 12.11
N GLY A 113 -8.00 -3.09 13.38
CA GLY A 113 -6.64 -3.45 13.79
C GLY A 113 -6.16 -4.76 13.15
N LEU A 114 -6.99 -5.80 13.13
CA LEU A 114 -6.64 -7.07 12.49
C LEU A 114 -6.50 -6.92 10.97
N SER A 115 -7.38 -6.15 10.33
CA SER A 115 -7.30 -5.91 8.88
C SER A 115 -6.05 -5.14 8.49
N ALA A 116 -5.66 -4.12 9.27
CA ALA A 116 -4.42 -3.39 9.08
C ALA A 116 -3.19 -4.30 9.26
N LEU A 117 -3.19 -5.13 10.30
CA LEU A 117 -2.10 -6.08 10.56
C LEU A 117 -1.94 -7.09 9.41
N PHE A 118 -3.05 -7.68 8.95
CA PHE A 118 -3.03 -8.61 7.82
C PHE A 118 -2.61 -7.91 6.52
N ALA A 119 -3.02 -6.66 6.31
CA ALA A 119 -2.62 -5.89 5.14
C ALA A 119 -1.10 -5.69 5.11
N LEU A 120 -0.50 -5.19 6.19
CA LEU A 120 0.95 -4.96 6.28
C LEU A 120 1.75 -6.26 6.05
N LEU A 121 1.38 -7.35 6.73
CA LEU A 121 2.04 -8.63 6.55
C LEU A 121 1.90 -9.17 5.12
N ASN A 122 0.68 -9.14 4.55
CA ASN A 122 0.46 -9.75 3.24
C ASN A 122 1.07 -8.93 2.12
N LEU A 123 1.24 -7.61 2.28
CA LEU A 123 1.95 -6.82 1.29
C LEU A 123 3.43 -7.22 1.22
N SER A 124 4.11 -7.38 2.36
CA SER A 124 5.53 -7.79 2.38
C SER A 124 5.72 -9.17 1.72
N VAL A 125 4.83 -10.13 2.00
CA VAL A 125 4.83 -11.46 1.36
C VAL A 125 4.49 -11.34 -0.14
N ALA A 126 3.55 -10.46 -0.51
CA ALA A 126 3.22 -10.19 -1.90
C ALA A 126 4.41 -9.66 -2.67
N MET A 127 5.20 -8.72 -2.13
CA MET A 127 6.41 -8.22 -2.79
C MET A 127 7.37 -9.36 -3.14
N ILE A 128 7.62 -10.27 -2.18
CA ILE A 128 8.52 -11.41 -2.41
C ILE A 128 7.95 -12.35 -3.47
N ALA A 129 6.67 -12.72 -3.35
CA ALA A 129 6.00 -13.63 -4.28
C ALA A 129 5.87 -13.05 -5.71
N TRP A 130 5.62 -11.74 -5.82
CA TRP A 130 5.61 -11.01 -7.08
C TRP A 130 7.01 -10.87 -7.67
N GLY A 131 8.07 -10.79 -6.85
CA GLY A 131 9.45 -10.85 -7.34
C GLY A 131 9.71 -12.10 -8.20
N PHE A 132 9.28 -13.28 -7.74
CA PHE A 132 9.36 -14.51 -8.53
C PHE A 132 8.46 -14.53 -9.76
N THR A 133 7.35 -13.79 -9.76
CA THR A 133 6.48 -13.65 -10.93
C THR A 133 7.15 -12.74 -11.97
N PHE A 134 7.70 -11.59 -11.53
CA PHE A 134 8.40 -10.63 -12.37
C PHE A 134 9.65 -11.20 -13.04
N ASP A 135 10.39 -12.08 -12.37
CA ASP A 135 11.63 -12.66 -12.94
C ASP A 135 11.40 -13.52 -14.19
N LYS A 136 10.15 -13.97 -14.41
CA LYS A 136 9.75 -14.74 -15.59
C LYS A 136 9.59 -13.89 -16.85
N TYR A 137 9.60 -12.56 -16.72
CA TYR A 137 9.38 -11.62 -17.81
C TYR A 137 10.60 -10.71 -17.96
N ASP A 138 11.26 -10.74 -19.12
CA ASP A 138 12.55 -10.06 -19.31
C ASP A 138 12.49 -8.55 -19.05
N ASN A 139 11.39 -7.90 -19.44
CA ASN A 139 11.15 -6.48 -19.18
C ASN A 139 10.86 -6.16 -17.69
N TRP A 140 10.70 -7.16 -16.82
CA TRP A 140 10.40 -7.03 -15.39
C TRP A 140 11.51 -7.53 -14.46
N ARG A 141 12.60 -8.12 -14.97
CA ARG A 141 13.69 -8.68 -14.13
C ARG A 141 14.30 -7.68 -13.13
N HIS A 142 14.41 -6.40 -13.50
CA HIS A 142 14.86 -5.37 -12.55
C HIS A 142 13.84 -5.19 -11.40
N MET A 143 12.55 -5.23 -11.73
CA MET A 143 11.48 -5.14 -10.74
C MET A 143 11.40 -6.37 -9.84
N ALA A 144 11.82 -7.54 -10.33
CA ALA A 144 11.97 -8.74 -9.50
C ALA A 144 12.94 -8.50 -8.34
N LYS A 145 14.14 -8.02 -8.65
CA LYS A 145 15.19 -7.70 -7.66
C LYS A 145 14.74 -6.64 -6.67
N LEU A 146 14.10 -5.57 -7.16
CA LEU A 146 13.52 -4.54 -6.29
C LEU A 146 12.45 -5.14 -5.38
N SER A 147 11.56 -6.00 -5.89
CA SER A 147 10.48 -6.56 -5.08
C SER A 147 11.00 -7.51 -3.99
N TRP A 148 12.05 -8.29 -4.24
CA TRP A 148 12.70 -9.06 -3.19
C TRP A 148 13.40 -8.17 -2.15
N PHE A 149 14.10 -7.11 -2.59
CA PHE A 149 14.73 -6.16 -1.68
C PHE A 149 13.69 -5.48 -0.77
N PHE A 150 12.68 -4.86 -1.36
CA PHE A 150 11.60 -4.19 -0.62
C PHE A 150 10.84 -5.19 0.26
N GLY A 151 10.54 -6.39 -0.23
CA GLY A 151 9.84 -7.42 0.54
C GLY A 151 10.64 -7.92 1.74
N ALA A 152 11.96 -8.09 1.60
CA ALA A 152 12.84 -8.47 2.72
C ALA A 152 12.91 -7.36 3.77
N ILE A 153 13.11 -6.11 3.36
CA ILE A 153 13.15 -4.97 4.29
C ILE A 153 11.78 -4.73 4.94
N SER A 154 10.69 -4.81 4.18
CA SER A 154 9.32 -4.70 4.68
C SER A 154 9.01 -5.78 5.71
N THR A 155 9.43 -7.03 5.47
CA THR A 155 9.31 -8.12 6.45
C THR A 155 10.09 -7.82 7.73
N ALA A 156 11.34 -7.35 7.61
CA ALA A 156 12.16 -6.99 8.76
C ALA A 156 11.57 -5.82 9.56
N LEU A 157 11.07 -4.79 8.87
CA LEU A 157 10.39 -3.65 9.48
C LEU A 157 9.06 -4.03 10.12
N PHE A 158 8.30 -4.96 9.53
CA PHE A 158 7.08 -5.49 10.13
C PHE A 158 7.37 -6.23 11.44
N ILE A 159 8.41 -7.07 11.47
CA ILE A 159 8.87 -7.71 12.72
C ILE A 159 9.35 -6.65 13.71
N GLY A 160 10.12 -5.66 13.26
CA GLY A 160 10.57 -4.53 14.08
C GLY A 160 9.41 -3.74 14.66
N PHE A 161 8.36 -3.49 13.88
CA PHE A 161 7.10 -2.90 14.32
C PHE A 161 6.42 -3.76 15.39
N LEU A 162 6.34 -5.08 15.19
CA LEU A 162 5.75 -6.02 16.17
C LEU A 162 6.55 -6.17 17.47
N LEU A 163 7.83 -5.84 17.46
CA LEU A 163 8.70 -5.91 18.63
C LEU A 163 9.03 -4.53 19.23
N SER A 164 8.65 -3.43 18.57
CA SER A 164 9.00 -2.08 19.02
C SER A 164 8.31 -1.71 20.33
N ALA A 165 9.02 -0.96 21.18
CA ALA A 165 8.46 -0.37 22.38
C ALA A 165 7.24 0.52 22.04
N PRO A 166 6.20 0.57 22.90
CA PRO A 166 4.99 1.36 22.63
C PRO A 166 5.26 2.83 22.25
N GLN A 167 6.30 3.44 22.83
CA GLN A 167 6.67 4.84 22.59
C GLN A 167 7.27 5.09 21.20
N LEU A 168 7.70 4.05 20.49
CA LEU A 168 8.30 4.12 19.15
C LEU A 168 7.43 3.44 18.08
N ARG A 169 6.30 2.86 18.48
CA ARG A 169 5.51 2.00 17.61
C ARG A 169 4.84 2.77 16.46
N GLY A 170 4.47 4.03 16.68
CA GLY A 170 4.03 4.92 15.62
C GLY A 170 5.15 5.22 14.61
N LEU A 171 6.40 5.40 15.06
CA LEU A 171 7.53 5.65 14.16
C LEU A 171 7.84 4.43 13.30
N THR A 172 7.92 3.23 13.89
CA THR A 172 8.22 1.99 13.16
C THR A 172 7.14 1.64 12.15
N GLU A 173 5.87 1.86 12.49
CA GLU A 173 4.73 1.74 11.57
C GLU A 173 4.87 2.67 10.36
N ARG A 174 5.20 3.95 10.58
CA ARG A 174 5.34 4.94 9.50
C ARG A 174 6.48 4.59 8.54
N ILE A 175 7.62 4.15 9.07
CA ILE A 175 8.77 3.74 8.25
C ILE A 175 8.36 2.55 7.37
N LEU A 176 7.63 1.58 7.93
CA LEU A 176 7.09 0.45 7.18
C LEU A 176 6.12 0.92 6.08
N ILE A 177 5.13 1.76 6.40
CA ILE A 177 4.15 2.27 5.43
C ILE A 177 4.83 3.03 4.29
N ILE A 178 5.81 3.89 4.59
CA ILE A 178 6.52 4.67 3.57
C ILE A 178 7.29 3.75 2.62
N LEU A 179 7.97 2.72 3.15
CA LEU A 179 8.66 1.72 2.34
C LEU A 179 7.66 0.98 1.44
N ASP A 180 6.54 0.55 2.01
CA ASP A 180 5.51 -0.23 1.33
C ASP A 180 4.86 0.55 0.17
N ILE A 181 4.47 1.80 0.42
CA ILE A 181 3.91 2.69 -0.59
C ILE A 181 4.95 3.00 -1.69
N THR A 182 6.23 3.11 -1.33
CA THR A 182 7.31 3.31 -2.32
C THR A 182 7.38 2.15 -3.30
N TRP A 183 7.33 0.89 -2.83
CA TRP A 183 7.29 -0.26 -3.72
C TRP A 183 6.07 -0.23 -4.64
N ILE A 184 4.88 0.07 -4.11
CA ILE A 184 3.65 0.15 -4.90
C ILE A 184 3.78 1.20 -6.02
N ILE A 185 4.27 2.39 -5.70
CA ILE A 185 4.50 3.46 -6.68
C ILE A 185 5.47 3.00 -7.78
N LEU A 186 6.55 2.30 -7.43
CA LEU A 186 7.50 1.77 -8.41
C LEU A 186 6.84 0.75 -9.35
N VAL A 187 5.99 -0.14 -8.84
CA VAL A 187 5.25 -1.13 -9.66
C VAL A 187 4.28 -0.43 -10.60
N ILE A 188 3.50 0.52 -10.10
CA ILE A 188 2.51 1.26 -10.89
C ILE A 188 3.22 2.08 -11.98
N ARG A 189 4.34 2.73 -11.67
CA ARG A 189 5.15 3.43 -12.66
C ARG A 189 5.68 2.48 -13.74
N LYS A 190 6.08 1.26 -13.37
CA LYS A 190 6.52 0.25 -14.33
C LYS A 190 5.38 -0.17 -15.27
N LEU A 191 4.18 -0.38 -14.74
CA LEU A 191 2.97 -0.65 -15.54
C LEU A 191 2.70 0.49 -16.53
N TYR A 192 2.73 1.74 -16.06
CA TYR A 192 2.52 2.92 -16.89
C TYR A 192 3.52 3.00 -18.06
N THR A 193 4.81 2.77 -17.78
CA THR A 193 5.86 2.80 -18.82
C THR A 193 5.64 1.74 -19.90
N ILE A 194 5.24 0.51 -19.52
CA ILE A 194 4.96 -0.57 -20.48
C ILE A 194 3.79 -0.19 -21.40
N GLU A 195 2.73 0.37 -20.82
CA GLU A 195 1.56 0.82 -21.57
C GLU A 195 1.85 1.97 -22.55
N ILE A 196 2.83 2.84 -22.23
CA ILE A 196 3.30 3.85 -23.18
C ILE A 196 4.03 3.19 -24.33
N THR A 197 5.01 2.34 -24.04
CA THR A 197 5.84 1.71 -25.07
C THR A 197 5.02 0.86 -26.02
N SER A 198 4.05 0.09 -25.50
CA SER A 198 3.15 -0.71 -26.34
C SER A 198 2.32 0.15 -27.29
N SER A 199 1.81 1.30 -26.82
CA SER A 199 1.01 2.22 -27.64
C SER A 199 1.81 2.97 -28.71
N LEU A 200 3.12 3.14 -28.52
CA LEU A 200 4.00 3.75 -29.52
C LEU A 200 4.31 2.76 -30.64
N ASN A 201 4.56 1.50 -30.27
CA ASN A 201 4.89 0.43 -31.22
C ASN A 201 3.69 -0.06 -32.05
N SER A 202 2.45 0.24 -31.63
CA SER A 202 1.23 -0.14 -32.36
C SER A 202 0.75 0.89 -33.38
N LYS A 203 1.38 2.07 -33.47
CA LYS A 203 1.07 3.05 -34.52
C LYS A 203 1.73 2.61 -35.84
N PRO A 204 1.01 2.59 -36.97
CA PRO A 204 1.61 2.28 -38.26
C PRO A 204 2.66 3.33 -38.61
N SER A 205 3.79 2.88 -39.14
CA SER A 205 4.81 3.76 -39.73
C SER A 205 4.19 4.50 -40.91
N ILE A 206 4.13 5.84 -40.80
CA ILE A 206 3.68 6.74 -41.87
C ILE A 206 4.68 6.69 -43.03
#